data_AF-A0AAW2VD73-F1
#
_entry.id   AF-A0AAW2VD73-F1
#
_cell.length_a   1.000
_cell.length_b   1.000
_cell.length_c   1.000
_cell.angle_alpha   90.00
_cell.angle_beta   90.00
_cell.angle_gamma   90.00
#
_symmetry.space_group_name_H-M   'P 1'
#
loop_
_entity.id
_entity.type
_entity.pdbx_description
1 polymer ?
#
loop_
_entity_poly.entity_id
_entity_poly.type
_entity_poly.pdbx_seq_one_letter_code
_entity_poly.pdbx_strand_id
1 'polypeptide(L)'
;MGFLGVLQCGHIEIDQHLITALVERWRPSTHTFYFPIGEATVTLQDIAIIWALPLEGNLITGVDTKCTTQQWQNYCHQLLGFQPDERAIKDLRIKSTVLHEWLLGNTCDSDSPFEEVLQEARVCALCILGGILCVDPTGNYMSLLYLRYMEDIEGGVSNWGVAVLAYLYRKLCTASQRRKVNIGGAMQLLQIWAWSRIITIAPIPSTINTELRPTIIDEENILPHPPYAARYV
;
A
#
# COMPACT_ATOMS: atom_id res chain seq x y z
N MET A 1 5.06 11.16 4.89
CA MET A 1 4.63 10.08 3.96
C MET A 1 3.20 9.58 4.17
N GLY A 2 2.66 9.51 5.39
CA GLY A 2 1.23 9.20 5.62
C GLY A 2 0.87 7.69 5.61
N PHE A 3 1.85 6.80 5.79
CA PHE A 3 1.65 5.34 5.79
C PHE A 3 1.49 4.72 7.18
N LEU A 4 1.56 5.52 8.25
CA LEU A 4 1.48 5.02 9.63
C LEU A 4 0.19 4.21 9.87
N GLY A 5 -0.94 4.68 9.34
CA GLY A 5 -2.21 3.96 9.46
C GLY A 5 -2.13 2.55 8.87
N VAL A 6 -1.53 2.40 7.68
CA VAL A 6 -1.36 1.09 7.02
C VAL A 6 -0.50 0.15 7.87
N LEU A 7 0.58 0.65 8.49
CA LEU A 7 1.42 -0.14 9.38
C LEU A 7 0.67 -0.60 10.64
N GLN A 8 -0.14 0.28 11.22
CA GLN A 8 -0.99 -0.05 12.38
C GLN A 8 -2.09 -1.08 12.05
N CYS A 9 -2.43 -1.26 10.76
CA CYS A 9 -3.37 -2.29 10.33
C CYS A 9 -2.82 -3.71 10.42
N GLY A 10 -1.52 -3.87 10.68
CA GLY A 10 -0.86 -5.16 10.82
C GLY A 10 -1.03 -6.09 9.62
N HIS A 11 -0.64 -7.34 9.83
CA HIS A 11 -0.83 -8.40 8.86
C HIS A 11 -2.22 -9.04 9.03
N ILE A 12 -3.03 -8.98 7.98
CA ILE A 12 -4.33 -9.66 7.92
C ILE A 12 -4.26 -10.70 6.80
N GLU A 13 -4.58 -11.95 7.15
CA GLU A 13 -4.63 -13.03 6.15
C GLU A 13 -5.75 -12.76 5.14
N ILE A 14 -5.40 -12.87 3.84
CA ILE A 14 -6.33 -12.57 2.76
C ILE A 14 -7.17 -13.82 2.44
N ASP A 15 -8.49 -13.70 2.60
CA ASP A 15 -9.46 -14.69 2.17
C ASP A 15 -9.64 -14.60 0.64
N GLN A 16 -8.96 -15.51 -0.06
CA GLN A 16 -9.00 -15.60 -1.51
C GLN A 16 -10.41 -15.89 -2.05
N HIS A 17 -11.27 -16.59 -1.31
CA HIS A 17 -12.62 -16.91 -1.74
C HIS A 17 -13.50 -15.67 -1.70
N LEU A 18 -13.40 -14.87 -0.63
CA LEU A 18 -14.09 -13.59 -0.51
C LEU A 18 -13.66 -12.63 -1.62
N ILE A 19 -12.35 -12.48 -1.84
CA ILE A 19 -11.81 -11.60 -2.89
C ILE A 19 -12.29 -12.05 -4.28
N THR A 20 -12.25 -13.35 -4.56
CA THR A 20 -12.73 -13.91 -5.84
C THR A 20 -14.22 -13.64 -6.02
N ALA A 21 -15.04 -13.87 -5.00
CA ALA A 21 -16.48 -13.62 -5.05
C ALA A 21 -16.82 -12.14 -5.29
N LEU A 22 -16.03 -11.22 -4.74
CA LEU A 22 -16.16 -9.78 -5.01
C LEU A 22 -15.76 -9.44 -6.45
N VAL A 23 -14.65 -9.98 -6.94
CA VAL A 23 -14.19 -9.76 -8.33
C VAL A 23 -15.23 -10.26 -9.35
N GLU A 24 -15.86 -11.40 -9.11
CA GLU A 24 -16.94 -11.91 -9.97
C GLU A 24 -18.17 -10.98 -10.04
N ARG A 25 -18.39 -10.19 -8.99
CA ARG A 25 -19.49 -9.23 -8.87
C ARG A 25 -19.13 -7.83 -9.37
N TRP A 26 -17.86 -7.59 -9.69
CA TRP A 26 -17.39 -6.31 -10.19
C TRP A 26 -17.92 -6.03 -11.61
N ARG A 27 -18.42 -4.82 -11.82
CA ARG A 27 -18.90 -4.32 -13.12
C ARG A 27 -17.98 -3.21 -13.62
N PRO A 28 -17.12 -3.48 -14.63
CA PRO A 28 -16.20 -2.48 -15.18
C PRO A 28 -16.88 -1.25 -15.80
N SER A 29 -18.13 -1.37 -16.25
CA SER A 29 -18.88 -0.26 -16.86
C SER A 29 -19.24 0.83 -15.86
N THR A 30 -19.47 0.47 -14.60
CA THR A 30 -19.93 1.37 -13.53
C THR A 30 -18.89 1.55 -12.43
N HIS A 31 -17.84 0.73 -12.39
CA HIS A 31 -16.86 0.65 -11.29
C HIS A 31 -17.53 0.37 -9.93
N THR A 32 -18.51 -0.53 -9.95
CA THR A 32 -19.27 -0.96 -8.77
C THR A 32 -19.34 -2.48 -8.68
N PHE A 33 -19.53 -2.97 -7.46
CA PHE A 33 -19.93 -4.35 -7.17
C PHE A 33 -21.45 -4.47 -7.23
N TYR A 34 -21.93 -5.53 -7.89
CA TYR A 34 -23.36 -5.82 -7.98
C TYR A 34 -23.76 -6.87 -6.94
N PHE A 35 -24.58 -6.48 -5.97
CA PHE A 35 -25.15 -7.35 -4.95
C PHE A 35 -26.66 -7.52 -5.16
N PRO A 36 -27.31 -8.54 -4.55
CA PRO A 36 -28.77 -8.72 -4.66
C PRO A 36 -29.60 -7.50 -4.23
N ILE A 37 -29.06 -6.68 -3.32
CA ILE A 37 -29.76 -5.54 -2.73
C ILE A 37 -29.40 -4.19 -3.38
N GLY A 38 -28.47 -4.17 -4.34
CA GLY A 38 -28.03 -2.96 -5.03
C GLY A 38 -26.54 -2.96 -5.38
N GLU A 39 -26.05 -1.79 -5.78
CA GLU A 39 -24.65 -1.57 -6.11
C GLU A 39 -23.89 -0.87 -4.98
N ALA A 40 -22.63 -1.23 -4.78
CA ALA A 40 -21.74 -0.54 -3.86
C ALA A 40 -20.30 -0.55 -4.40
N THR A 41 -19.46 0.37 -3.94
CA THR A 41 -18.04 0.40 -4.32
C THR A 41 -17.19 0.96 -3.18
N VAL A 42 -15.89 0.71 -3.25
CA VAL A 42 -14.90 1.32 -2.35
C VAL A 42 -14.76 2.79 -2.73
N THR A 43 -14.79 3.70 -1.77
CA THR A 43 -14.69 5.16 -2.01
C THR A 43 -13.44 5.75 -1.38
N LEU A 44 -13.12 7.02 -1.68
CA LEU A 44 -12.04 7.73 -1.00
C LEU A 44 -12.26 7.85 0.51
N GLN A 45 -13.53 7.96 0.94
CA GLN A 45 -13.87 7.95 2.36
C GLN A 45 -13.52 6.61 3.01
N ASP A 46 -13.77 5.49 2.34
CA ASP A 46 -13.38 4.17 2.84
C ASP A 46 -11.85 4.05 2.94
N ILE A 47 -11.10 4.57 1.97
CA ILE A 47 -9.62 4.61 2.00
C ILE A 47 -9.11 5.38 3.23
N ALA A 48 -9.65 6.58 3.47
CA ALA A 48 -9.26 7.42 4.61
C ALA A 48 -9.64 6.77 5.95
N ILE A 49 -10.79 6.11 6.05
CA ILE A 49 -11.23 5.49 7.31
C ILE A 49 -10.49 4.18 7.59
N ILE A 50 -10.33 3.33 6.56
CA ILE A 50 -9.76 1.98 6.71
C ILE A 50 -8.25 2.06 6.89
N TRP A 51 -7.55 2.91 6.15
CA TRP A 51 -6.08 2.96 6.15
C TRP A 51 -5.48 4.29 6.63
N ALA A 52 -6.29 5.29 6.95
CA ALA A 52 -5.82 6.65 7.29
C ALA A 52 -4.86 7.23 6.24
N LEU A 53 -5.04 6.85 4.97
CA LEU A 53 -4.24 7.40 3.89
C LEU A 53 -4.66 8.84 3.59
N PRO A 54 -3.69 9.72 3.28
CA PRO A 54 -3.94 11.09 2.90
C PRO A 54 -4.71 11.16 1.57
N LEU A 55 -5.76 12.00 1.54
CA LEU A 55 -6.58 12.28 0.36
C LEU A 55 -6.21 13.61 -0.32
N GLU A 56 -5.33 14.39 0.30
CA GLU A 56 -4.88 15.68 -0.18
C GLU A 56 -3.38 15.63 -0.51
N GLY A 57 -2.93 16.59 -1.32
CA GLY A 57 -1.53 16.77 -1.67
C GLY A 57 -1.19 16.44 -3.12
N ASN A 58 0.10 16.20 -3.39
CA ASN A 58 0.63 16.15 -4.75
C ASN A 58 0.06 14.96 -5.54
N LEU A 59 -0.36 15.22 -6.78
CA LEU A 59 -0.88 14.20 -7.68
C LEU A 59 0.22 13.24 -8.11
N ILE A 60 -0.10 11.95 -8.11
CA ILE A 60 0.82 10.89 -8.51
C ILE A 60 0.53 10.55 -9.98
N THR A 61 1.38 11.03 -10.88
CA THR A 61 1.26 10.81 -12.34
C THR A 61 2.48 10.05 -12.89
N GLY A 62 2.30 8.80 -13.29
CA GLY A 62 3.41 8.00 -13.81
C GLY A 62 3.61 8.16 -15.32
N VAL A 63 4.57 8.98 -15.75
CA VAL A 63 5.21 8.80 -17.06
C VAL A 63 6.70 9.08 -16.94
N ASP A 64 7.50 8.02 -16.87
CA ASP A 64 8.88 8.14 -17.32
C ASP A 64 9.28 6.87 -18.07
N THR A 65 9.73 7.07 -19.31
CA THR A 65 10.03 6.02 -20.28
C THR A 65 11.49 6.06 -20.73
N LYS A 66 12.35 6.89 -20.11
CA LYS A 66 13.70 7.16 -20.64
C LYS A 66 14.85 6.84 -19.68
N CYS A 67 14.61 6.39 -18.46
CA CYS A 67 15.68 6.01 -17.55
C CYS A 67 16.27 4.64 -17.90
N THR A 68 17.59 4.56 -18.07
CA THR A 68 18.32 3.30 -18.24
C THR A 68 18.42 2.55 -16.90
N THR A 69 18.72 1.24 -16.95
CA THR A 69 18.93 0.43 -15.74
C THR A 69 20.00 1.03 -14.83
N GLN A 70 21.10 1.52 -15.40
CA GLN A 70 22.17 2.18 -14.64
C GLN A 70 21.70 3.45 -13.92
N GLN A 71 20.85 4.25 -14.57
CA GLN A 71 20.28 5.44 -13.93
C GLN A 71 19.40 5.06 -12.74
N TRP A 72 18.60 3.99 -12.87
CA TRP A 72 17.82 3.46 -11.75
C TRP A 72 18.69 2.89 -10.62
N GLN A 73 19.80 2.22 -10.94
CA GLN A 73 20.75 1.75 -9.93
C GLN A 73 21.35 2.90 -9.13
N ASN A 74 21.79 3.96 -9.83
CA ASN A 74 22.33 5.16 -9.18
C ASN A 74 21.26 5.86 -8.32
N TYR A 75 20.03 5.88 -8.80
CA TYR A 75 18.91 6.49 -8.08
C TYR A 75 18.52 5.70 -6.83
N CYS A 76 18.53 4.36 -6.89
CA CYS A 76 18.39 3.51 -5.72
C CYS A 76 19.54 3.74 -4.72
N HIS A 77 20.78 3.87 -5.20
CA HIS A 77 21.92 4.14 -4.31
C HIS A 77 21.75 5.47 -3.57
N GLN A 78 21.31 6.52 -4.27
CA GLN A 78 21.09 7.84 -3.68
C GLN A 78 19.94 7.88 -2.68
N LEU A 79 18.80 7.26 -2.99
CA LEU A 79 17.60 7.38 -2.16
C LEU A 79 17.43 6.25 -1.14
N LEU A 80 17.95 5.06 -1.41
CA LEU A 80 17.79 3.87 -0.57
C LEU A 80 19.09 3.42 0.08
N GLY A 81 20.22 4.06 -0.21
CA GLY A 81 21.51 3.72 0.39
C GLY A 81 22.20 2.50 -0.23
N PHE A 82 21.57 1.80 -1.18
CA PHE A 82 22.17 0.62 -1.82
C PHE A 82 21.95 0.57 -3.32
N GLN A 83 22.90 -0.05 -4.02
CA GLN A 83 22.84 -0.24 -5.46
C GLN A 83 22.39 -1.68 -5.77
N PRO A 84 21.18 -1.90 -6.32
CA PRO A 84 20.72 -3.22 -6.69
C PRO A 84 21.49 -3.77 -7.90
N ASP A 85 21.63 -5.09 -7.99
CA ASP A 85 22.18 -5.75 -9.17
C ASP A 85 21.34 -5.47 -10.43
N GLU A 86 21.97 -5.47 -11.60
CA GLU A 86 21.28 -5.29 -12.88
C GLU A 86 20.16 -6.33 -13.09
N ARG A 87 20.38 -7.56 -12.59
CA ARG A 87 19.41 -8.66 -12.64
C ARG A 87 18.22 -8.49 -11.69
N ALA A 88 18.32 -7.57 -10.73
CA ALA A 88 17.24 -7.24 -9.81
C ALA A 88 16.30 -6.18 -10.39
N ILE A 89 16.74 -5.43 -11.40
CA ILE A 89 15.92 -4.44 -12.09
C ILE A 89 15.39 -5.04 -13.39
N LYS A 90 14.09 -4.87 -13.60
CA LYS A 90 13.42 -5.17 -14.86
C LYS A 90 12.59 -3.96 -15.27
N ASP A 91 12.98 -3.32 -16.35
CA ASP A 91 12.39 -2.07 -16.84
C ASP A 91 12.43 -0.98 -15.75
N LEU A 92 11.27 -0.61 -15.21
CA LEU A 92 11.08 0.42 -14.17
C LEU A 92 10.77 -0.21 -12.81
N ARG A 93 11.14 -1.47 -12.61
CA ARG A 93 10.75 -2.25 -11.44
C ARG A 93 11.95 -2.94 -10.81
N ILE A 94 11.93 -3.04 -9.48
CA ILE A 94 12.91 -3.76 -8.68
C ILE A 94 12.28 -5.01 -8.08
N LYS A 95 13.04 -6.10 -7.96
CA LYS A 95 12.60 -7.31 -7.26
C LYS A 95 12.28 -7.01 -5.80
N SER A 96 11.13 -7.51 -5.32
CA SER A 96 10.73 -7.37 -3.92
C SER A 96 11.73 -8.02 -2.96
N THR A 97 12.28 -9.18 -3.33
CA THR A 97 13.24 -9.92 -2.50
C THR A 97 14.45 -9.09 -2.10
N VAL A 98 14.98 -8.27 -3.01
CA VAL A 98 16.17 -7.43 -2.74
C VAL A 98 15.86 -6.35 -1.71
N LEU A 99 14.67 -5.75 -1.76
CA LEU A 99 14.25 -4.76 -0.76
C LEU A 99 14.02 -5.42 0.61
N HIS A 100 13.41 -6.61 0.63
CA HIS A 100 13.17 -7.34 1.87
C HIS A 100 14.47 -7.84 2.51
N GLU A 101 15.41 -8.37 1.73
CA GLU A 101 16.73 -8.79 2.20
C GLU A 101 17.51 -7.61 2.77
N TRP A 102 17.45 -6.45 2.10
CA TRP A 102 18.09 -5.24 2.60
C TRP A 102 17.48 -4.79 3.93
N LEU A 103 16.15 -4.78 4.07
CA LEU A 103 15.46 -4.37 5.29
C LEU A 103 15.70 -5.34 6.46
N LEU A 104 15.88 -6.63 6.19
CA LEU A 104 16.22 -7.62 7.22
C LEU A 104 17.69 -7.52 7.66
N GLY A 105 18.58 -7.07 6.77
CA GLY A 105 20.01 -6.95 7.02
C GLY A 105 20.46 -5.60 7.57
N ASN A 106 19.62 -4.57 7.49
CA ASN A 106 19.92 -3.21 7.93
C ASN A 106 18.83 -2.72 8.88
N THR A 107 19.22 -2.29 10.07
CA THR A 107 18.32 -1.69 11.05
C THR A 107 18.96 -0.42 11.58
N CYS A 108 18.26 0.71 11.49
CA CYS A 108 18.67 1.93 12.14
C CYS A 108 18.35 1.88 13.64
N ASP A 109 19.32 2.32 14.44
CA ASP A 109 19.16 2.51 15.88
C ASP A 109 18.96 4.01 16.19
N SER A 110 18.71 4.34 17.45
CA SER A 110 18.53 5.74 17.89
C SER A 110 19.73 6.65 17.61
N ASP A 111 20.92 6.06 17.43
CA ASP A 111 22.17 6.77 17.14
C ASP A 111 22.51 6.82 15.64
N SER A 112 21.69 6.22 14.78
CA SER A 112 21.92 6.21 13.32
C SER A 112 21.83 7.63 12.74
N PRO A 113 22.67 7.96 11.75
CA PRO A 113 22.61 9.25 11.09
C PRO A 113 21.26 9.43 10.37
N PHE A 114 20.78 10.66 10.34
CA PHE A 114 19.48 11.01 9.75
C PHE A 114 19.29 10.49 8.31
N GLU A 115 20.36 10.48 7.52
CA GLU A 115 20.33 9.98 6.14
C GLU A 115 20.04 8.47 6.07
N GLU A 116 20.61 7.65 6.97
CA GLU A 116 20.34 6.21 7.01
C GLU A 116 18.89 5.93 7.41
N VAL A 117 18.38 6.67 8.40
CA VAL A 117 16.97 6.59 8.83
C VAL A 117 16.03 6.95 7.67
N LEU A 118 16.38 7.97 6.88
CA LEU A 118 15.59 8.40 5.73
C LEU A 118 15.60 7.35 4.61
N GLN A 119 16.75 6.73 4.35
CA GLN A 119 16.90 5.64 3.38
C GLN A 119 16.08 4.41 3.79
N GLU A 120 16.15 4.00 5.06
CA GLU A 120 15.33 2.90 5.59
C GLU A 120 13.84 3.22 5.50
N ALA A 121 13.44 4.45 5.86
CA ALA A 121 12.06 4.90 5.74
C ALA A 121 11.54 4.82 4.30
N ARG A 122 12.37 5.17 3.30
CA ARG A 122 12.03 5.05 1.87
C ARG A 122 11.92 3.60 1.42
N VAL A 123 12.79 2.70 1.89
CA VAL A 123 12.68 1.25 1.63
C VAL A 123 11.40 0.69 2.23
N CYS A 124 11.09 1.01 3.49
CA CYS A 124 9.83 0.65 4.14
C CYS A 124 8.63 1.16 3.35
N ALA A 125 8.63 2.43 2.94
CA ALA A 125 7.55 3.03 2.17
C ALA A 125 7.36 2.36 0.80
N LEU A 126 8.44 2.02 0.10
CA LEU A 126 8.38 1.24 -1.14
C LEU A 126 7.76 -0.13 -0.91
N CYS A 127 8.16 -0.82 0.16
CA CYS A 127 7.60 -2.13 0.53
C CYS A 127 6.10 -2.05 0.84
N ILE A 128 5.65 -1.01 1.55
CA ILE A 128 4.22 -0.78 1.81
C ILE A 128 3.47 -0.52 0.49
N LEU A 129 4.00 0.34 -0.37
CA LEU A 129 3.36 0.65 -1.66
C LEU A 129 3.32 -0.55 -2.59
N GLY A 130 4.43 -1.25 -2.78
CA GLY A 130 4.54 -2.37 -3.71
C GLY A 130 4.00 -3.68 -3.17
N GLY A 131 3.98 -3.86 -1.84
CA GLY A 131 3.60 -5.11 -1.17
C GLY A 131 2.20 -5.11 -0.55
N ILE A 132 1.61 -3.95 -0.26
CA ILE A 132 0.28 -3.84 0.38
C ILE A 132 -0.69 -3.01 -0.47
N LEU A 133 -0.28 -1.80 -0.87
CA LEU A 133 -1.21 -0.82 -1.44
C LEU A 133 -1.45 -1.02 -2.95
N CYS A 134 -0.38 -1.22 -3.70
CA CYS A 134 -0.35 -1.26 -5.16
C CYS A 134 0.30 -2.56 -5.67
N VAL A 135 -0.06 -3.68 -5.07
CA VAL A 135 0.53 -5.00 -5.35
C VAL A 135 0.38 -5.39 -6.82
N ASP A 136 1.47 -5.79 -7.45
CA ASP A 136 1.39 -6.41 -8.78
C ASP A 136 0.90 -7.86 -8.63
N PRO A 137 0.10 -8.43 -9.55
CA PRO A 137 -0.46 -9.78 -9.38
C PRO A 137 0.59 -10.91 -9.28
N THR A 138 1.87 -10.61 -9.51
CA THR A 138 2.96 -11.56 -9.32
C THR A 138 3.63 -11.42 -7.95
N GLY A 139 3.46 -10.31 -7.23
CA GLY A 139 4.14 -10.01 -5.96
C GLY A 139 5.66 -9.86 -6.03
N ASN A 140 6.25 -10.06 -7.21
CA ASN A 140 7.70 -10.23 -7.37
C ASN A 140 8.44 -8.92 -7.63
N TYR A 141 7.73 -7.88 -8.05
CA TYR A 141 8.34 -6.63 -8.51
C TYR A 141 7.58 -5.41 -8.00
N MET A 142 8.32 -4.38 -7.59
CA MET A 142 7.80 -3.09 -7.14
C MET A 142 8.24 -2.00 -8.11
N SER A 143 7.37 -1.01 -8.38
CA SER A 143 7.74 0.07 -9.30
C SER A 143 8.67 1.08 -8.64
N LEU A 144 9.79 1.36 -9.28
CA LEU A 144 10.74 2.39 -8.86
C LEU A 144 10.20 3.80 -9.08
N LEU A 145 9.11 3.98 -9.83
CA LEU A 145 8.48 5.29 -10.02
C LEU A 145 7.99 5.90 -8.71
N TYR A 146 7.68 5.08 -7.70
CA TYR A 146 7.26 5.58 -6.39
C TYR A 146 8.36 6.37 -5.67
N LEU A 147 9.63 6.06 -5.92
CA LEU A 147 10.77 6.77 -5.32
C LEU A 147 10.77 8.26 -5.65
N ARG A 148 10.28 8.64 -6.83
CA ARG A 148 10.19 10.05 -7.24
C ARG A 148 9.27 10.87 -6.36
N TYR A 149 8.27 10.23 -5.78
CA TYR A 149 7.33 10.84 -4.84
C TYR A 149 7.82 10.77 -3.39
N MET A 150 9.04 10.25 -3.19
CA MET A 150 9.71 10.10 -1.90
C MET A 150 11.09 10.78 -1.88
N GLU A 151 11.44 11.56 -2.91
CA GLU A 151 12.66 12.39 -2.90
C GLU A 151 12.59 13.38 -1.75
N ASP A 152 11.51 14.16 -1.73
CA ASP A 152 11.21 15.16 -0.72
C ASP A 152 10.10 14.65 0.23
N ILE A 153 10.53 14.08 1.35
CA ILE A 153 9.63 13.56 2.38
C ILE A 153 9.04 14.70 3.25
N GLU A 154 9.69 15.86 3.27
CA GLU A 154 9.34 17.02 4.10
C GLU A 154 8.43 18.02 3.36
N GLY A 155 8.56 18.13 2.03
CA GLY A 155 7.85 19.09 1.17
C GLY A 155 6.36 18.79 0.92
N GLY A 156 5.79 17.82 1.63
CA GLY A 156 4.35 17.59 1.66
C GLY A 156 3.95 16.15 1.40
N VAL A 157 2.68 15.87 1.69
CA VAL A 157 2.13 14.52 1.57
C VAL A 157 1.66 14.31 0.13
N SER A 158 2.01 13.20 -0.50
CA SER A 158 1.44 12.83 -1.81
C SER A 158 0.05 12.23 -1.63
N ASN A 159 -0.82 12.39 -2.63
CA ASN A 159 -2.19 11.90 -2.60
C ASN A 159 -2.27 10.38 -2.83
N TRP A 160 -1.70 9.61 -1.90
CA TRP A 160 -1.64 8.16 -1.96
C TRP A 160 -3.04 7.54 -1.92
N GLY A 161 -4.00 8.13 -1.21
CA GLY A 161 -5.35 7.60 -1.13
C GLY A 161 -6.05 7.53 -2.50
N VAL A 162 -5.95 8.60 -3.30
CA VAL A 162 -6.48 8.61 -4.68
C VAL A 162 -5.74 7.63 -5.58
N ALA A 163 -4.40 7.59 -5.50
CA ALA A 163 -3.60 6.69 -6.32
C ALA A 163 -3.92 5.20 -6.04
N VAL A 164 -4.08 4.85 -4.76
CA VAL A 164 -4.44 3.49 -4.32
C VAL A 164 -5.84 3.11 -4.79
N LEU A 165 -6.83 4.00 -4.67
CA LEU A 165 -8.18 3.74 -5.15
C LEU A 165 -8.21 3.52 -6.67
N ALA A 166 -7.54 4.39 -7.43
CA ALA A 166 -7.43 4.26 -8.88
C ALA A 166 -6.73 2.95 -9.28
N TYR A 167 -5.67 2.56 -8.54
CA TYR A 167 -4.98 1.31 -8.77
C TYR A 167 -5.88 0.10 -8.48
N LEU A 168 -6.62 0.11 -7.37
CA LEU A 168 -7.58 -0.93 -7.00
C LEU A 168 -8.64 -1.12 -8.08
N TYR A 169 -9.29 -0.04 -8.52
CA TYR A 169 -10.32 -0.10 -9.58
C TYR A 169 -9.75 -0.67 -10.87
N ARG A 170 -8.56 -0.23 -11.28
CA ARG A 170 -7.88 -0.78 -12.47
C ARG A 170 -7.63 -2.28 -12.34
N LYS A 171 -7.21 -2.75 -11.17
CA LYS A 171 -6.98 -4.18 -10.93
C LYS A 171 -8.27 -4.99 -10.88
N LEU A 172 -9.34 -4.48 -10.28
CA LEU A 172 -10.67 -5.10 -10.31
C LEU A 172 -11.21 -5.20 -11.75
N CYS A 173 -11.11 -4.12 -12.52
CA CYS A 173 -11.48 -4.13 -13.94
C CYS A 173 -10.68 -5.17 -14.72
N THR A 174 -9.37 -5.26 -14.49
CA THR A 174 -8.52 -6.25 -15.14
C THR A 174 -8.88 -7.68 -14.71
N ALA A 175 -9.12 -7.91 -13.42
CA ALA A 175 -9.39 -9.23 -12.86
C ALA A 175 -10.78 -9.77 -13.25
N SER A 176 -11.77 -8.89 -13.44
CA SER A 176 -13.11 -9.26 -13.90
C SER A 176 -13.19 -9.74 -15.36
N GLN A 177 -12.11 -9.57 -16.14
CA GLN A 177 -12.06 -10.02 -17.53
C GLN A 177 -11.79 -11.53 -17.60
N ARG A 178 -12.48 -12.22 -18.53
CA ARG A 178 -12.31 -13.67 -18.76
C ARG A 178 -10.84 -13.99 -19.05
N ARG A 179 -10.26 -14.96 -18.32
CA ARG A 179 -8.89 -15.53 -18.44
C ARG A 179 -7.77 -14.89 -17.59
N LYS A 180 -8.06 -14.01 -16.64
CA LYS A 180 -7.05 -13.58 -15.66
C LYS A 180 -7.08 -14.47 -14.43
N VAL A 181 -5.90 -14.93 -13.99
CA VAL A 181 -5.75 -15.89 -12.87
C VAL A 181 -5.33 -15.19 -11.58
N ASN A 182 -4.59 -14.07 -11.67
CA ASN A 182 -4.05 -13.40 -10.48
C ASN A 182 -4.71 -12.03 -10.28
N ILE A 183 -5.14 -11.79 -9.04
CA ILE A 183 -5.72 -10.54 -8.58
C ILE A 183 -4.61 -9.79 -7.83
N GLY A 184 -4.41 -8.52 -8.17
CA GLY A 184 -3.44 -7.64 -7.49
C GLY A 184 -4.12 -6.36 -7.00
N GLY A 185 -3.37 -5.50 -6.34
CA GLY A 185 -3.89 -4.26 -5.71
C GLY A 185 -4.13 -4.40 -4.21
N ALA A 186 -4.85 -3.44 -3.67
CA ALA A 186 -5.16 -3.29 -2.24
C ALA A 186 -6.15 -4.36 -1.72
N MET A 187 -5.75 -5.64 -1.69
CA MET A 187 -6.65 -6.75 -1.32
C MET A 187 -7.06 -6.69 0.15
N GLN A 188 -6.14 -6.37 1.06
CA GLN A 188 -6.45 -6.20 2.49
C GLN A 188 -7.52 -5.12 2.70
N LEU A 189 -7.40 -3.98 2.01
CA LEU A 189 -8.44 -2.94 2.05
C LEU A 189 -9.78 -3.46 1.53
N LEU A 190 -9.79 -4.16 0.39
CA LEU A 190 -11.03 -4.67 -0.20
C LEU A 190 -11.74 -5.65 0.75
N GLN A 191 -10.99 -6.52 1.42
CA GLN A 191 -11.50 -7.45 2.42
C GLN A 191 -12.09 -6.71 3.63
N ILE A 192 -11.37 -5.74 4.19
CA ILE A 192 -11.86 -4.97 5.36
C ILE A 192 -13.07 -4.13 4.99
N TRP A 193 -13.10 -3.57 3.78
CA TRP A 193 -14.28 -2.90 3.23
C TRP A 193 -15.47 -3.85 3.13
N ALA A 194 -15.25 -5.09 2.68
CA ALA A 194 -16.32 -6.09 2.61
C ALA A 194 -16.84 -6.44 4.02
N TRP A 195 -15.97 -6.59 5.02
CA TRP A 195 -16.37 -6.81 6.40
C TRP A 195 -17.16 -5.64 7.00
N SER A 196 -16.80 -4.40 6.65
CA SER A 196 -17.52 -3.21 7.15
C SER A 196 -18.91 -3.03 6.54
N ARG A 197 -19.15 -3.56 5.33
CA ARG A 197 -20.43 -3.46 4.61
C ARG A 197 -21.30 -4.70 4.74
N ILE A 198 -20.69 -5.88 4.85
CA ILE A 198 -21.35 -7.18 4.93
C ILE A 198 -21.03 -7.79 6.29
N ILE A 199 -21.69 -7.27 7.32
CA ILE A 199 -21.40 -7.60 8.73
C ILE A 199 -21.49 -9.10 9.06
N THR A 200 -22.24 -9.88 8.28
CA THR A 200 -22.41 -11.33 8.49
C THR A 200 -21.17 -12.15 8.15
N ILE A 201 -20.24 -11.59 7.37
CA ILE A 201 -18.96 -12.24 7.03
C ILE A 201 -17.78 -11.64 7.78
N ALA A 202 -18.01 -10.61 8.59
CA ALA A 202 -16.96 -9.96 9.36
C ALA A 202 -16.49 -10.87 10.50
N PRO A 203 -15.17 -11.02 10.71
CA PRO A 203 -14.66 -11.68 11.90
C PRO A 203 -15.01 -10.84 13.14
N ILE A 204 -15.08 -11.50 14.30
CA ILE A 204 -15.29 -10.83 15.58
C ILE A 204 -14.03 -9.99 15.86
N PRO A 205 -14.12 -8.65 16.00
CA PRO A 205 -12.97 -7.82 16.34
C PRO A 205 -12.37 -8.25 17.67
N SER A 206 -11.05 -8.20 17.79
CA SER A 206 -10.39 -8.48 19.06
C SER A 206 -10.81 -7.43 20.11
N THR A 207 -11.24 -7.86 21.28
CA THR A 207 -11.73 -6.96 22.36
C THR A 207 -10.66 -5.97 22.82
N ILE A 208 -9.38 -6.32 22.68
CA ILE A 208 -8.22 -5.46 22.95
C ILE A 208 -8.16 -4.28 21.97
N ASN A 209 -8.54 -4.49 20.70
CA ASN A 209 -8.41 -3.49 19.64
C ASN A 209 -9.67 -2.65 19.40
N THR A 210 -10.71 -2.83 20.21
CA THR A 210 -11.93 -2.02 20.12
C THR A 210 -11.75 -0.64 20.77
N GLU A 211 -10.79 -0.51 21.71
CA GLU A 211 -10.41 0.73 22.41
C GLU A 211 -9.00 1.22 22.02
N LEU A 212 -8.66 1.22 20.72
CA LEU A 212 -7.35 1.68 20.25
C LEU A 212 -7.14 3.18 20.59
N ARG A 213 -6.36 3.43 21.65
CA ARG A 213 -5.91 4.76 22.06
C ARG A 213 -4.75 5.21 21.17
N PRO A 214 -4.53 6.53 21.03
CA PRO A 214 -3.37 7.03 20.31
C PRO A 214 -2.10 6.61 21.06
N THR A 215 -1.05 6.28 20.31
CA THR A 215 0.26 5.94 20.90
C THR A 215 0.93 7.23 21.37
N ILE A 216 1.20 7.33 22.67
CA ILE A 216 1.90 8.47 23.28
C ILE A 216 3.40 8.15 23.26
N ILE A 217 4.18 8.96 22.55
CA ILE A 217 5.65 8.84 22.53
C ILE A 217 6.24 9.67 23.67
N ASP A 218 5.78 10.90 23.82
CA ASP A 218 6.07 11.83 24.93
C ASP A 218 4.91 12.85 25.10
N GLU A 219 5.03 13.79 26.05
CA GLU A 219 3.96 14.78 26.33
C GLU A 219 3.65 15.72 25.15
N GLU A 220 4.56 15.87 24.19
CA GLU A 220 4.41 16.74 23.01
C GLU A 220 4.10 15.96 21.72
N ASN A 221 4.41 14.67 21.67
CA ASN A 221 4.28 13.80 20.50
C ASN A 221 3.27 12.67 20.73
N ILE A 222 2.01 12.96 20.37
CA ILE A 222 0.91 11.99 20.36
C ILE A 222 0.68 11.54 18.91
N LEU A 223 0.87 10.26 18.63
CA LEU A 223 0.56 9.69 17.31
C LEU A 223 -0.96 9.66 17.07
N PRO A 224 -1.41 9.76 15.81
CA PRO A 224 -2.83 9.71 15.49
C PRO A 224 -3.46 8.38 15.91
N HIS A 225 -4.78 8.42 16.13
CA HIS A 225 -5.56 7.22 16.43
C HIS A 225 -5.38 6.16 15.33
N PRO A 226 -5.23 4.89 15.72
CA PRO A 226 -5.18 3.80 14.76
C PRO A 226 -6.43 3.75 13.87
N PRO A 227 -6.29 3.40 12.58
CA PRO A 227 -7.41 3.40 11.64
C PRO A 227 -8.36 2.22 11.88
N TYR A 228 -9.52 2.24 11.22
CA TYR A 228 -10.56 1.22 11.43
C TYR A 228 -10.06 -0.21 11.20
N ALA A 229 -9.16 -0.42 10.24
CA ALA A 229 -8.58 -1.72 9.94
C ALA A 229 -7.78 -2.35 11.10
N ALA A 230 -7.19 -1.54 11.99
CA ALA A 230 -6.40 -2.03 13.12
C ALA A 230 -7.23 -2.85 14.13
N ARG A 231 -8.57 -2.80 14.03
CA ARG A 231 -9.50 -3.59 14.85
C ARG A 231 -9.51 -5.10 14.54
N TYR A 232 -8.95 -5.47 13.39
CA TYR A 232 -8.98 -6.85 12.87
C TYR A 232 -7.64 -7.58 12.99
N VAL A 233 -6.67 -6.97 13.69
CA VAL A 233 -5.39 -7.55 14.06
C VAL A 233 -5.48 -8.20 15.43
#